data_AF-A0A6M3IHK4-F1
#
_entry.id   AF-A0A6M3IHK4-F1
#
_cell.length_a   1.000
_cell.length_b   1.000
_cell.length_c   1.000
_cell.angle_alpha   90.00
_cell.angle_beta   90.00
_cell.angle_gamma   90.00
#
_symmetry.space_group_name_H-M   'P 1'
#
loop_
_entity.id
_entity.type
_entity.pdbx_description
1 polymer ?
#
loop_
_entity_poly.entity_id
_entity_poly.type
_entity_poly.pdbx_seq_one_letter_code
_entity_poly.pdbx_strand_id
1 'polypeptide(L)'
;MTSPFGVAAHSAEAAYWKEKMYFDEEFLNNLRKEGTESEYLSAQARLARELAGLTNRSNRRKEWMFAQMMFAGSFTYSERTGTKITVDYDLPSTHLVTLGAAYKWSTGTSRDIIGDIISGKKIVKDDCGGDVDFALCNSTVLKYLARDPELLTLLSKSAFGSGDLFSGTKNSIVGVNPKVLGALLDIKNLVIYDEQYEVRAYLTAAVTASSTTTISVDNPADFAAGETLRFHDVSAGTYEDETISSVSAEGGTVTVSSAPATSYKAGEDYVSQTSYFVPDTKFAMFASNVDMQKIAEYKQAPYGLNRNYGITTDKHEEWDPEGVYIRVQDKGLPILYQRDAMYVLTVA
;
A
#
# COMPACT_ATOMS: atom_id res chain seq x y z
N MET A 1 7.74 5.41 -29.94
CA MET A 1 6.48 5.60 -30.71
C MET A 1 5.79 6.73 -29.99
N THR A 2 5.88 7.96 -30.50
CA THR A 2 5.38 9.16 -29.80
C THR A 2 3.89 9.01 -29.54
N SER A 3 3.49 9.13 -28.27
CA SER A 3 2.09 9.15 -27.85
C SER A 3 1.29 10.09 -28.76
N PRO A 4 0.18 9.65 -29.39
CA PRO A 4 -0.59 10.53 -30.26
C PRO A 4 -1.22 11.64 -29.42
N PHE A 5 -1.18 12.87 -29.96
CA PHE A 5 -1.85 14.08 -29.44
C PHE A 5 -3.40 13.98 -29.45
N GLY A 6 -3.96 12.82 -29.13
CA GLY A 6 -5.39 12.58 -28.99
C GLY A 6 -5.76 12.45 -27.52
N VAL A 7 -6.76 13.21 -27.07
CA VAL A 7 -7.36 13.01 -25.74
C VAL A 7 -8.16 11.72 -25.79
N ALA A 8 -7.53 10.60 -25.41
CA ALA A 8 -8.24 9.35 -25.22
C ALA A 8 -9.16 9.50 -23.99
N ALA A 9 -10.48 9.41 -24.21
CA ALA A 9 -11.45 9.41 -23.13
C ALA A 9 -11.56 7.99 -22.57
N HIS A 10 -11.08 7.80 -21.34
CA HIS A 10 -11.22 6.55 -20.60
C HIS A 10 -12.31 6.70 -19.53
N SER A 11 -13.10 5.65 -19.34
CA SER A 11 -14.12 5.58 -18.29
C SER A 11 -13.81 4.43 -17.35
N ALA A 12 -13.86 4.68 -16.05
CA ALA A 12 -13.80 3.66 -15.02
C ALA A 12 -14.91 3.90 -14.01
N GLU A 13 -15.47 2.82 -13.48
CA GLU A 13 -16.37 2.91 -12.34
C GLU A 13 -15.57 3.18 -11.07
N ALA A 14 -16.06 4.07 -10.21
CA ALA A 14 -15.33 4.46 -9.02
C ALA A 14 -15.44 3.39 -7.92
N ALA A 15 -14.30 2.99 -7.36
CA ALA A 15 -14.26 2.08 -6.23
C ALA A 15 -15.02 2.68 -5.04
N TYR A 16 -15.92 1.90 -4.45
CA TYR A 16 -16.71 2.27 -3.29
C TYR A 16 -16.37 1.37 -2.12
N TRP A 17 -16.09 1.96 -0.97
CA TRP A 17 -15.92 1.22 0.27
C TRP A 17 -16.63 1.92 1.42
N LYS A 18 -17.07 1.09 2.36
CA LYS A 18 -17.81 1.52 3.53
C LYS A 18 -17.40 0.71 4.73
N GLU A 19 -16.88 1.41 5.72
CA GLU A 19 -16.63 0.88 7.04
C GLU A 19 -17.79 1.28 7.95
N LYS A 20 -18.23 0.35 8.80
CA LYS A 20 -19.25 0.61 9.82
C LYS A 20 -18.83 0.00 11.15
N MET A 21 -19.20 0.67 12.23
CA MET A 21 -19.04 0.16 13.59
C MET A 21 -20.32 0.44 14.38
N TYR A 22 -20.70 -0.51 15.21
CA TYR A 22 -21.87 -0.42 16.08
C TYR A 22 -21.42 -0.10 17.50
N PHE A 23 -22.04 0.92 18.09
CA PHE A 23 -21.91 1.24 19.50
C PHE A 23 -23.21 0.89 20.19
N ASP A 24 -23.17 0.00 21.17
CA ASP A 24 -24.35 -0.42 21.93
C ASP A 24 -24.84 0.67 22.90
N GLU A 25 -26.05 0.46 23.42
CA GLU A 25 -26.68 1.36 24.37
C GLU A 25 -25.89 1.48 25.68
N GLU A 26 -25.26 0.40 26.16
CA GLU A 26 -24.43 0.43 27.36
C GLU A 26 -23.26 1.40 27.20
N PHE A 27 -22.53 1.32 26.08
CA PHE A 27 -21.45 2.23 25.77
C PHE A 27 -21.94 3.68 25.65
N LEU A 28 -23.07 3.89 24.96
CA LEU A 28 -23.66 5.23 24.79
C LEU A 28 -24.15 5.81 26.11
N ASN A 29 -24.68 4.99 27.00
CA ASN A 29 -25.08 5.39 28.35
C ASN A 29 -23.86 5.73 29.21
N ASN A 30 -22.76 4.98 29.10
CA ASN A 30 -21.50 5.32 29.76
C ASN A 30 -20.89 6.63 29.24
N LEU A 31 -21.17 7.00 27.99
CA LEU A 31 -20.80 8.30 27.42
C LEU A 31 -21.72 9.45 27.88
N ARG A 32 -22.97 9.17 28.28
CA ARG A 32 -23.99 10.18 28.61
C ARG A 32 -24.24 10.38 30.12
N LYS A 33 -24.00 9.35 30.94
CA LYS A 33 -24.26 9.40 32.38
C LYS A 33 -23.25 10.30 33.11
N GLU A 34 -23.69 10.91 34.20
CA GLU A 34 -22.83 11.51 35.23
C GLU A 34 -22.11 10.39 36.01
N GLY A 35 -21.17 9.71 35.34
CA GLY A 35 -20.26 8.74 35.96
C GLY A 35 -19.07 9.44 36.62
N THR A 36 -18.09 8.65 37.07
CA THR A 36 -16.79 9.22 37.46
C THR A 36 -16.07 9.76 36.21
N GLU A 37 -15.30 10.85 36.35
CA GLU A 37 -14.53 11.45 35.23
C GLU A 37 -13.69 10.41 34.47
N SER A 38 -13.20 9.39 35.19
CA SER A 38 -12.44 8.26 34.64
C SER A 38 -13.24 7.39 33.66
N GLU A 39 -14.50 7.07 33.96
CA GLU A 39 -15.34 6.23 33.09
C GLU A 39 -15.67 6.97 31.79
N TYR A 40 -16.00 8.26 31.88
CA TYR A 40 -16.26 9.11 30.72
C TYR A 40 -15.03 9.24 29.81
N LEU A 41 -13.85 9.51 30.39
CA LEU A 41 -12.59 9.60 29.63
C LEU A 41 -12.23 8.27 28.96
N SER A 42 -12.50 7.14 29.62
CA SER A 42 -12.25 5.81 29.05
C SER A 42 -13.15 5.51 27.85
N ALA A 43 -14.45 5.86 27.95
CA ALA A 43 -15.42 5.70 26.87
C ALA A 43 -15.08 6.64 25.69
N GLN A 44 -14.72 7.89 25.97
CA GLN A 44 -14.29 8.85 24.95
C GLN A 44 -13.00 8.40 24.25
N ALA A 45 -12.01 7.88 25.00
CA ALA A 45 -10.77 7.36 24.43
C ALA A 45 -11.02 6.14 23.55
N ARG A 46 -11.94 5.24 23.96
CA ARG A 46 -12.37 4.09 23.14
C ARG A 46 -13.04 4.56 21.84
N LEU A 47 -14.01 5.47 21.91
CA LEU A 47 -14.67 6.05 20.73
C LEU A 47 -13.66 6.69 19.78
N ALA A 48 -12.76 7.51 20.30
CA ALA A 48 -11.75 8.20 19.49
C ALA A 48 -10.79 7.21 18.80
N ARG A 49 -10.34 6.16 19.51
CA ARG A 49 -9.48 5.12 18.95
C ARG A 49 -10.19 4.33 17.85
N GLU A 50 -11.44 3.95 18.08
CA GLU A 50 -12.24 3.21 17.13
C GLU A 50 -12.55 4.05 15.87
N LEU A 51 -12.88 5.33 16.04
CA LEU A 51 -13.09 6.26 14.93
C LEU A 51 -11.82 6.53 14.12
N ALA A 52 -10.69 6.74 14.80
CA ALA A 52 -9.39 6.85 14.15
C ALA A 52 -9.07 5.57 13.37
N GLY A 53 -9.37 4.39 13.93
CA GLY A 53 -9.24 3.11 13.25
C GLY A 53 -10.04 3.03 11.95
N LEU A 54 -11.32 3.42 11.97
CA LEU A 54 -12.18 3.45 10.78
C LEU A 54 -11.62 4.39 9.69
N THR A 55 -11.19 5.58 10.10
CA THR A 55 -10.65 6.60 9.19
C THR A 55 -9.32 6.14 8.58
N ASN A 56 -8.44 5.56 9.40
CA ASN A 56 -7.15 5.03 8.94
C ASN A 56 -7.33 3.88 7.96
N ARG A 57 -8.30 2.98 8.15
CA ARG A 57 -8.59 1.93 7.16
C ARG A 57 -9.04 2.52 5.82
N SER A 58 -9.89 3.54 5.84
CA SER A 58 -10.31 4.23 4.62
C SER A 58 -9.14 4.91 3.89
N ASN A 59 -8.27 5.62 4.63
CA ASN A 59 -7.10 6.28 4.04
C ASN A 59 -6.08 5.28 3.52
N ARG A 60 -5.81 4.19 4.26
CA ARG A 60 -4.93 3.10 3.82
C ARG A 60 -5.42 2.46 2.52
N ARG A 61 -6.74 2.34 2.30
CA ARG A 61 -7.26 1.85 1.02
C ARG A 61 -6.92 2.80 -0.14
N LYS A 62 -7.00 4.11 0.07
CA LYS A 62 -6.56 5.10 -0.96
C LYS A 62 -5.08 4.99 -1.25
N GLU A 63 -4.26 4.91 -0.21
CA GLU A 63 -2.80 4.75 -0.34
C GLU A 63 -2.46 3.46 -1.08
N TRP A 64 -3.14 2.36 -0.75
CA TRP A 64 -3.00 1.07 -1.44
C TRP A 64 -3.30 1.21 -2.93
N MET A 65 -4.39 1.89 -3.30
CA MET A 65 -4.73 2.09 -4.72
C MET A 65 -3.69 2.91 -5.47
N PHE A 66 -3.10 3.94 -4.84
CA PHE A 66 -1.99 4.68 -5.42
C PHE A 66 -0.74 3.83 -5.57
N ALA A 67 -0.41 3.02 -4.57
CA ALA A 67 0.71 2.09 -4.63
C ALA A 67 0.55 1.08 -5.76
N GLN A 68 -0.64 0.48 -5.91
CA GLN A 68 -0.88 -0.46 -7.00
C GLN A 68 -0.82 0.21 -8.37
N MET A 69 -1.42 1.39 -8.53
CA MET A 69 -1.30 2.19 -9.76
C MET A 69 0.18 2.47 -10.10
N MET A 70 0.98 2.84 -9.11
CA MET A 70 2.37 3.25 -9.31
C MET A 70 3.29 2.06 -9.58
N PHE A 71 3.19 0.97 -8.83
CA PHE A 71 4.17 -0.12 -8.87
C PHE A 71 3.75 -1.35 -9.68
N ALA A 72 2.45 -1.62 -9.75
CA ALA A 72 1.89 -2.74 -10.51
C ALA A 72 1.28 -2.29 -11.85
N GLY A 73 0.95 -1.00 -12.01
CA GLY A 73 0.32 -0.46 -13.21
C GLY A 73 -1.13 -0.87 -13.40
N SER A 74 -1.68 -1.68 -12.50
CA SER A 74 -3.06 -2.12 -12.50
C SER A 74 -3.47 -2.58 -11.10
N PHE A 75 -4.78 -2.65 -10.84
CA PHE A 75 -5.32 -3.36 -9.68
C PHE A 75 -6.73 -3.85 -9.96
N THR A 76 -7.17 -4.81 -9.15
CA THR A 76 -8.53 -5.33 -9.17
C THR A 76 -9.21 -5.07 -7.83
N TYR A 77 -10.50 -4.73 -7.87
CA TYR A 77 -11.32 -4.59 -6.66
C TYR A 77 -12.72 -5.16 -6.90
N SER A 78 -13.40 -5.55 -5.82
CA SER A 78 -14.77 -6.06 -5.87
C SER A 78 -15.78 -4.95 -5.62
N GLU A 79 -16.80 -4.87 -6.46
CA GLU A 79 -17.95 -3.99 -6.28
C GLU A 79 -18.96 -4.60 -5.29
N ARG A 80 -19.92 -3.81 -4.80
CA ARG A 80 -20.94 -4.27 -3.85
C ARG A 80 -21.81 -5.40 -4.42
N THR A 81 -21.96 -5.45 -5.74
CA THR A 81 -22.72 -6.48 -6.46
C THR A 81 -21.99 -7.82 -6.56
N GLY A 82 -20.73 -7.90 -6.11
CA GLY A 82 -19.86 -9.06 -6.27
C GLY A 82 -19.11 -9.09 -7.60
N THR A 83 -19.35 -8.11 -8.48
CA THR A 83 -18.62 -7.95 -9.74
C THR A 83 -17.18 -7.50 -9.46
N LYS A 84 -16.19 -8.15 -10.08
CA LYS A 84 -14.78 -7.75 -9.98
C LYS A 84 -14.46 -6.76 -11.10
N ILE A 85 -13.87 -5.63 -10.75
CA ILE A 85 -13.46 -4.57 -11.68
C ILE A 85 -11.94 -4.48 -11.66
N THR A 86 -11.32 -4.61 -12.83
CA THR A 86 -9.90 -4.41 -13.03
C THR A 86 -9.66 -3.06 -13.67
N VAL A 87 -8.78 -2.26 -13.08
CA VAL A 87 -8.31 -0.98 -13.63
C VAL A 87 -6.89 -1.19 -14.09
N ASP A 88 -6.66 -1.06 -15.40
CA ASP A 88 -5.34 -1.08 -16.03
C ASP A 88 -5.02 0.33 -16.53
N TYR A 89 -3.86 0.85 -16.14
CA TYR A 89 -3.39 2.18 -16.54
C TYR A 89 -2.57 2.15 -17.83
N ASP A 90 -2.42 0.97 -18.45
CA ASP A 90 -1.72 0.76 -19.72
C ASP A 90 -0.33 1.41 -19.71
N LEU A 91 0.42 1.19 -18.63
CA LEU A 91 1.79 1.68 -18.50
C LEU A 91 2.68 1.04 -19.57
N PRO A 92 3.48 1.82 -20.31
CA PRO A 92 4.32 1.23 -21.33
C PRO A 92 5.33 0.26 -20.71
N SER A 93 5.56 -0.89 -21.35
CA SER A 93 6.51 -1.88 -20.86
C SER A 93 7.94 -1.35 -20.76
N THR A 94 8.29 -0.31 -21.55
CA THR A 94 9.57 0.40 -21.45
C THR A 94 9.74 1.17 -20.14
N HIS A 95 8.65 1.44 -19.43
CA HIS A 95 8.61 2.11 -18.14
C HIS A 95 8.48 1.13 -16.97
N LEU A 96 8.26 -0.16 -17.23
CA LEU A 96 8.15 -1.23 -16.24
C LEU A 96 9.30 -2.24 -16.43
N VAL A 97 10.49 -1.88 -15.97
CA VAL A 97 11.70 -2.67 -16.21
C VAL A 97 11.95 -3.65 -15.08
N THR A 98 12.24 -4.91 -15.43
CA THR A 98 12.68 -5.93 -14.48
C THR A 98 14.14 -6.27 -14.75
N LEU A 99 15.00 -6.04 -13.75
CA LEU A 99 16.42 -6.32 -13.91
C LEU A 99 16.68 -7.83 -13.96
N GLY A 100 17.49 -8.24 -14.93
CA GLY A 100 17.97 -9.61 -15.01
C GLY A 100 18.85 -9.97 -13.80
N ALA A 101 18.97 -11.27 -13.49
CA ALA A 101 19.65 -11.74 -12.29
C ALA A 101 21.06 -11.16 -12.06
N ALA A 102 21.85 -10.98 -13.13
CA ALA A 102 23.20 -10.41 -13.07
C ALA A 102 23.23 -8.91 -12.73
N TYR A 103 22.14 -8.19 -12.96
CA TYR A 103 22.01 -6.74 -12.81
C TYR A 103 21.24 -6.32 -11.54
N LYS A 104 20.64 -7.27 -10.82
CA LYS A 104 19.90 -7.01 -9.58
C LYS A 104 20.74 -6.23 -8.57
N TRP A 105 20.17 -5.20 -7.96
CA TRP A 105 20.89 -4.33 -7.02
C TRP A 105 21.26 -5.06 -5.73
N SER A 106 20.50 -6.07 -5.34
CA SER A 106 20.72 -6.84 -4.12
C SER A 106 21.95 -7.75 -4.19
N THR A 107 22.13 -8.45 -5.31
CA THR A 107 23.05 -9.60 -5.43
C THR A 107 23.79 -9.69 -6.77
N GLY A 108 23.42 -8.86 -7.74
CA GLY A 108 23.99 -8.87 -9.09
C GLY A 108 25.48 -8.54 -9.10
N THR A 109 26.23 -9.28 -9.91
CA THR A 109 27.67 -9.10 -10.11
C THR A 109 28.00 -8.00 -11.13
N SER A 110 27.03 -7.67 -11.99
CA SER A 110 27.13 -6.63 -13.02
C SER A 110 26.12 -5.51 -12.77
N ARG A 111 25.73 -5.30 -11.50
CA ARG A 111 24.81 -4.23 -11.12
C ARG A 111 25.41 -2.85 -11.46
N ASP A 112 24.59 -1.98 -12.03
CA ASP A 112 24.92 -0.59 -12.34
C ASP A 112 23.74 0.30 -11.95
N ILE A 113 23.66 0.62 -10.66
CA ILE A 113 22.52 1.34 -10.09
C ILE A 113 22.40 2.75 -10.68
N ILE A 114 23.55 3.41 -10.93
CA ILE A 114 23.59 4.76 -11.46
C ILE A 114 23.13 4.76 -12.92
N GLY A 115 23.64 3.83 -13.73
CA GLY A 115 23.25 3.65 -15.12
C GLY A 115 21.77 3.31 -15.28
N ASP A 116 21.22 2.46 -14.42
CA ASP A 116 19.80 2.11 -14.40
C ASP A 116 18.91 3.35 -14.16
N ILE A 117 19.29 4.19 -13.19
CA ILE A 117 18.56 5.42 -12.85
C ILE A 117 18.67 6.46 -13.96
N ILE A 118 19.87 6.67 -14.53
CA ILE A 118 20.06 7.61 -15.64
C ILE A 118 19.26 7.17 -16.87
N SER A 119 19.24 5.87 -17.16
CA SER A 119 18.48 5.31 -18.27
C SER A 119 16.97 5.54 -18.09
N GLY A 120 16.45 5.29 -16.89
CA GLY A 120 15.04 5.56 -16.57
C GLY A 120 14.66 7.04 -16.73
N LYS A 121 15.51 7.95 -16.23
CA LYS A 121 15.33 9.39 -16.40
C LYS A 121 15.29 9.80 -17.87
N LYS A 122 16.19 9.25 -18.67
CA LYS A 122 16.26 9.53 -20.10
C LYS A 122 14.99 9.06 -20.82
N ILE A 123 14.49 7.86 -20.50
CA ILE A 123 13.25 7.34 -21.08
C ILE A 123 12.07 8.28 -20.78
N VAL A 124 11.90 8.68 -19.51
CA VAL A 124 10.83 9.63 -19.13
C VAL A 124 10.98 10.95 -19.89
N LYS A 125 12.21 11.47 -20.00
CA LYS A 125 12.47 12.72 -20.72
C LYS A 125 12.18 12.62 -22.21
N ASP A 126 12.59 11.52 -22.84
CA ASP A 126 12.46 11.30 -24.29
C ASP A 126 10.98 11.05 -24.67
N ASP A 127 10.20 10.36 -23.82
CA ASP A 127 8.82 9.98 -24.14
C ASP A 127 7.78 11.07 -23.79
N CYS A 128 7.95 11.80 -22.68
CA CYS A 128 6.97 12.82 -22.25
C CYS A 128 7.53 14.23 -22.04
N GLY A 129 8.85 14.43 -22.19
CA GLY A 129 9.49 15.75 -21.94
C GLY A 129 9.60 16.14 -20.47
N GLY A 130 9.03 15.35 -19.55
CA GLY A 130 9.06 15.57 -18.11
C GLY A 130 10.45 15.38 -17.49
N ASP A 131 10.77 16.17 -16.47
CA ASP A 131 11.98 15.99 -15.67
C ASP A 131 11.65 15.21 -14.40
N VAL A 132 12.32 14.08 -14.21
CA VAL A 132 12.16 13.25 -12.99
C VAL A 132 12.64 14.01 -11.77
N ASP A 133 11.72 14.36 -10.88
CA ASP A 133 11.97 15.12 -9.65
C ASP A 133 11.68 14.32 -8.38
N PHE A 134 10.91 13.23 -8.48
CA PHE A 134 10.62 12.32 -7.36
C PHE A 134 11.15 10.91 -7.64
N ALA A 135 11.63 10.28 -6.57
CA ALA A 135 11.81 8.84 -6.50
C ALA A 135 11.26 8.31 -5.18
N LEU A 136 10.69 7.10 -5.25
CA LEU A 136 10.05 6.43 -4.14
C LEU A 136 10.62 5.01 -4.03
N CYS A 137 11.08 4.67 -2.84
CA CYS A 137 11.50 3.32 -2.49
C CYS A 137 11.30 3.08 -0.99
N ASN A 138 11.52 1.86 -0.52
CA ASN A 138 11.53 1.57 0.90
C ASN A 138 12.96 1.44 1.44
N SER A 139 13.08 1.17 2.74
CA SER A 139 14.37 1.02 3.44
C SER A 139 15.20 -0.16 2.92
N THR A 140 14.57 -1.25 2.45
CA THR A 140 15.27 -2.39 1.84
C THR A 140 15.99 -1.97 0.56
N VAL A 141 15.32 -1.25 -0.34
CA VAL A 141 15.94 -0.73 -1.57
C VAL A 141 16.96 0.37 -1.27
N LEU A 142 16.68 1.24 -0.30
CA LEU A 142 17.63 2.25 0.17
C LEU A 142 18.94 1.62 0.68
N LYS A 143 18.86 0.47 1.37
CA LYS A 143 20.04 -0.27 1.81
C LYS A 143 20.88 -0.75 0.63
N TYR A 144 20.27 -1.14 -0.49
CA TYR A 144 21.02 -1.49 -1.70
C TYR A 144 21.75 -0.27 -2.28
N LEU A 145 21.06 0.87 -2.40
CA LEU A 145 21.66 2.14 -2.85
C LEU A 145 22.82 2.58 -1.95
N ALA A 146 22.61 2.57 -0.64
CA ALA A 146 23.60 3.07 0.32
C ALA A 146 24.84 2.19 0.45
N ARG A 147 24.75 0.90 0.09
CA ARG A 147 25.86 -0.06 0.20
C ARG A 147 26.54 -0.34 -1.14
N ASP A 148 26.14 0.35 -2.18
CA ASP A 148 26.77 0.18 -3.48
C ASP A 148 28.22 0.73 -3.48
N PRO A 149 29.23 -0.08 -3.86
CA PRO A 149 30.62 0.35 -3.83
C PRO A 149 30.94 1.54 -4.74
N GLU A 150 30.26 1.68 -5.88
CA GLU A 150 30.50 2.77 -6.81
C GLU A 150 29.96 4.08 -6.24
N LEU A 151 28.73 4.06 -5.70
CA LEU A 151 28.16 5.21 -5.00
C LEU A 151 29.01 5.63 -3.80
N LEU A 152 29.46 4.67 -2.98
CA LEU A 152 30.38 4.96 -1.86
C LEU A 152 31.70 5.57 -2.33
N THR A 153 32.24 5.09 -3.45
CA THR A 153 33.47 5.64 -4.05
C THR A 153 33.26 7.08 -4.53
N LEU A 154 32.17 7.37 -5.23
CA LEU A 154 31.85 8.73 -5.69
C LEU A 154 31.67 9.69 -4.51
N LEU A 155 30.96 9.26 -3.47
CA LEU A 155 30.80 10.04 -2.24
C LEU A 155 32.15 10.32 -1.56
N SER A 156 33.06 9.33 -1.53
CA SER A 156 34.40 9.47 -0.94
C SER A 156 35.35 10.40 -1.72
N LYS A 157 35.19 10.50 -3.05
CA LYS A 157 36.01 11.34 -3.94
C LYS A 157 35.55 12.78 -4.00
N SER A 158 34.31 13.06 -3.61
CA SER A 158 33.85 14.44 -3.48
C SER A 158 34.65 15.10 -2.34
N ALA A 159 35.44 16.12 -2.67
CA ALA A 159 36.25 16.88 -1.71
C ALA A 159 35.40 17.70 -0.69
N PHE A 160 34.08 17.49 -0.66
CA PHE A 160 33.15 18.00 0.36
C PHE A 160 33.08 17.07 1.56
N GLY A 161 34.25 16.60 1.98
CA GLY A 161 34.46 15.72 3.12
C GLY A 161 33.92 16.35 4.40
N SER A 162 32.72 15.91 4.78
CA SER A 162 32.39 15.68 6.17
C SER A 162 31.47 14.48 6.32
N GLY A 163 31.75 13.36 5.63
CA GLY A 163 31.07 12.07 5.90
C GLY A 163 29.54 12.16 5.98
N ASP A 164 28.92 13.05 5.20
CA ASP A 164 27.57 13.57 5.46
C ASP A 164 26.46 12.56 5.11
N LEU A 165 26.82 11.44 4.48
CA LEU A 165 25.91 10.31 4.28
C LEU A 165 25.29 9.85 5.60
N PHE A 166 26.04 9.98 6.70
CA PHE A 166 25.61 9.64 8.06
C PHE A 166 25.45 10.89 8.93
N SER A 167 25.10 12.04 8.37
CA SER A 167 24.83 13.27 9.12
C SER A 167 23.53 13.93 8.67
N GLY A 168 23.00 14.87 9.46
CA GLY A 168 21.69 15.50 9.22
C GLY A 168 20.48 14.58 9.48
N THR A 169 19.41 14.76 8.70
CA THR A 169 18.16 13.99 8.82
C THR A 169 18.31 12.60 8.22
N LYS A 170 18.73 11.65 9.05
CA LYS A 170 18.93 10.25 8.65
C LYS A 170 17.58 9.52 8.55
N ASN A 171 17.49 8.57 7.62
CA ASN A 171 16.47 7.55 7.69
C ASN A 171 16.66 6.73 8.99
N SER A 172 15.57 6.50 9.72
CA SER A 172 15.59 5.86 11.04
C SER A 172 16.03 4.39 11.01
N ILE A 173 15.85 3.71 9.87
CA ILE A 173 16.13 2.28 9.72
C ILE A 173 17.56 2.06 9.19
N VAL A 174 17.91 2.71 8.08
CA VAL A 174 19.20 2.50 7.39
C VAL A 174 20.30 3.39 7.97
N GLY A 175 19.95 4.50 8.63
CA GLY A 175 20.89 5.43 9.23
C GLY A 175 21.59 6.37 8.22
N VAL A 176 21.09 6.44 6.98
CA VAL A 176 21.65 7.21 5.87
C VAL A 176 20.75 8.39 5.53
N ASN A 177 21.33 9.51 5.12
CA ASN A 177 20.61 10.70 4.67
C ASN A 177 20.17 10.57 3.20
N PRO A 178 18.86 10.40 2.91
CA PRO A 178 18.37 10.20 1.55
C PRO A 178 18.55 11.43 0.66
N LYS A 179 18.68 12.64 1.22
CA LYS A 179 18.88 13.87 0.43
C LYS A 179 20.24 13.93 -0.24
N VAL A 180 21.28 13.40 0.42
CA VAL A 180 22.63 13.33 -0.14
C VAL A 180 22.67 12.35 -1.31
N LEU A 181 22.03 11.19 -1.16
CA LEU A 181 21.88 10.21 -2.24
C LEU A 181 21.03 10.77 -3.39
N GLY A 182 19.91 11.44 -3.08
CA GLY A 182 19.08 12.11 -4.07
C GLY A 182 19.88 13.15 -4.87
N ALA A 183 20.65 14.02 -4.21
CA ALA A 183 21.48 15.02 -4.87
C ALA A 183 22.56 14.40 -5.78
N LEU A 184 23.22 13.32 -5.34
CA LEU A 184 24.20 12.59 -6.15
C LEU A 184 23.57 11.99 -7.41
N LEU A 185 22.34 11.48 -7.28
CA LEU A 185 21.57 10.87 -8.37
C LEU A 185 20.80 11.91 -9.18
N ASP A 186 20.92 13.20 -8.90
CA ASP A 186 20.16 14.30 -9.50
C ASP A 186 18.63 14.15 -9.35
N ILE A 187 18.18 13.59 -8.23
CA ILE A 187 16.76 13.44 -7.87
C ILE A 187 16.46 14.41 -6.75
N LYS A 188 15.57 15.38 -7.00
CA LYS A 188 15.24 16.44 -6.04
C LYS A 188 14.63 15.87 -4.75
N ASN A 189 13.73 14.90 -4.89
CA ASN A 189 12.98 14.32 -3.78
C ASN A 189 13.07 12.80 -3.79
N LEU A 190 14.07 12.23 -3.11
CA LEU A 190 14.11 10.82 -2.78
C LEU A 190 13.32 10.57 -1.48
N VAL A 191 12.15 9.96 -1.62
CA VAL A 191 11.22 9.67 -0.51
C VAL A 191 11.33 8.20 -0.14
N ILE A 192 11.50 7.94 1.16
CA ILE A 192 11.54 6.59 1.71
C ILE A 192 10.19 6.32 2.37
N TYR A 193 9.51 5.27 1.94
CA TYR A 193 8.16 4.94 2.39
C TYR A 193 8.12 3.50 2.90
N ASP A 194 8.16 3.37 4.23
CA ASP A 194 8.18 2.08 4.95
C ASP A 194 6.83 1.75 5.61
N GLU A 195 5.77 2.50 5.28
CA GLU A 195 4.43 2.22 5.82
C GLU A 195 3.92 0.86 5.32
N GLN A 196 3.21 0.17 6.22
CA GLN A 196 2.68 -1.16 6.00
C GLN A 196 1.16 -1.15 6.13
N TYR A 197 0.52 -2.07 5.42
CA TYR A 197 -0.88 -2.39 5.60
C TYR A 197 -1.04 -3.86 6.02
N GLU A 198 -2.06 -4.10 6.85
CA GLU A 198 -2.47 -5.43 7.26
C GLU A 198 -3.72 -5.79 6.45
N VAL A 199 -3.65 -6.91 5.74
CA VAL A 199 -4.81 -7.59 5.15
C VAL A 199 -5.25 -8.65 6.14
N ARG A 200 -6.54 -8.64 6.50
CA ARG A 200 -7.12 -9.62 7.43
C ARG A 200 -8.28 -10.34 6.76
N ALA A 201 -8.36 -11.64 6.98
CA ALA A 201 -9.46 -12.46 6.55
C ALA A 201 -9.78 -13.54 7.59
N TYR A 202 -11.07 -13.81 7.80
CA TYR A 202 -11.52 -14.84 8.72
C TYR A 202 -11.49 -16.22 8.05
N LEU A 203 -11.18 -17.25 8.83
CA LEU A 203 -11.20 -18.62 8.35
C LEU A 203 -12.63 -19.08 8.11
N THR A 204 -12.94 -19.55 6.90
CA THR A 204 -14.26 -20.11 6.54
C THR A 204 -14.31 -21.63 6.72
N ALA A 205 -13.14 -22.28 6.83
CA ALA A 205 -13.01 -23.70 7.14
C ALA A 205 -11.93 -23.91 8.22
N ALA A 206 -12.04 -24.99 8.99
CA ALA A 206 -11.07 -25.32 10.02
C ALA A 206 -9.74 -25.70 9.36
N VAL A 207 -8.64 -25.25 9.96
CA VAL A 207 -7.28 -25.56 9.53
C VAL A 207 -6.75 -26.64 10.46
N THR A 208 -6.45 -27.81 9.91
CA THR A 208 -5.92 -28.92 10.69
C THR A 208 -4.39 -28.88 10.65
N ALA A 209 -3.78 -28.94 11.84
CA ALA A 209 -2.34 -28.97 12.03
C ALA A 209 -1.65 -29.99 11.11
N SER A 210 -0.48 -29.61 10.59
CA SER A 210 0.46 -30.43 9.82
C SER A 210 -0.10 -31.09 8.55
N SER A 211 -1.30 -30.71 8.11
CA SER A 211 -1.99 -31.36 6.97
C SER A 211 -2.66 -30.39 6.03
N THR A 212 -3.18 -29.26 6.52
CA THR A 212 -3.94 -28.32 5.71
C THR A 212 -3.02 -27.28 5.10
N THR A 213 -2.78 -27.35 3.79
CA THR A 213 -2.00 -26.33 3.06
C THR A 213 -2.88 -25.35 2.28
N THR A 214 -4.15 -25.70 2.03
CA THR A 214 -5.11 -24.81 1.36
C THR A 214 -6.07 -24.25 2.40
N ILE A 215 -5.94 -22.97 2.68
CA ILE A 215 -6.67 -22.25 3.71
C ILE A 215 -7.88 -21.56 3.08
N SER A 216 -9.08 -21.87 3.56
CA SER A 216 -10.30 -21.21 3.08
C SER A 216 -10.58 -19.96 3.91
N VAL A 217 -10.73 -18.83 3.23
CA VAL A 217 -10.91 -17.51 3.86
C VAL A 217 -12.10 -16.77 3.26
N ASP A 218 -12.63 -15.78 3.96
CA ASP A 218 -13.80 -15.00 3.53
C ASP A 218 -13.50 -14.10 2.31
N ASN A 219 -12.33 -13.46 2.29
CA ASN A 219 -11.88 -12.65 1.16
C ASN A 219 -10.36 -12.74 0.94
N PRO A 220 -9.91 -13.57 -0.02
CA PRO A 220 -8.49 -13.69 -0.37
C PRO A 220 -7.98 -12.60 -1.33
N ALA A 221 -8.83 -11.68 -1.82
CA ALA A 221 -8.50 -10.85 -3.00
C ALA A 221 -7.30 -9.92 -2.82
N ASP A 222 -7.02 -9.50 -1.59
CA ASP A 222 -5.93 -8.58 -1.27
C ASP A 222 -4.64 -9.29 -0.79
N PHE A 223 -4.64 -10.63 -0.70
CA PHE A 223 -3.45 -11.41 -0.35
C PHE A 223 -2.51 -11.56 -1.55
N ALA A 224 -1.21 -11.69 -1.30
CA ALA A 224 -0.18 -11.83 -2.33
C ALA A 224 0.70 -13.05 -2.09
N ALA A 225 1.04 -13.77 -3.16
CA ALA A 225 1.96 -14.90 -3.09
C ALA A 225 3.39 -14.42 -2.77
N GLY A 226 4.13 -15.23 -2.02
CA GLY A 226 5.48 -14.94 -1.53
C GLY A 226 5.54 -14.20 -0.19
N GLU A 227 4.42 -13.66 0.27
CA GLU A 227 4.33 -12.92 1.54
C GLU A 227 4.08 -13.86 2.73
N THR A 228 4.28 -13.33 3.95
CA THR A 228 4.02 -14.07 5.19
C THR A 228 2.54 -13.98 5.58
N LEU A 229 1.90 -15.14 5.69
CA LEU A 229 0.58 -15.33 6.28
C LEU A 229 0.73 -15.68 7.76
N ARG A 230 0.27 -14.79 8.63
CA ARG A 230 0.18 -15.05 10.07
C ARG A 230 -1.19 -15.61 10.42
N PHE A 231 -1.22 -16.75 11.08
CA PHE A 231 -2.41 -17.32 11.69
C PHE A 231 -2.52 -16.84 13.14
N HIS A 232 -3.72 -16.48 13.57
CA HIS A 232 -4.00 -16.05 14.94
C HIS A 232 -5.01 -17.00 15.57
N ASP A 233 -4.61 -17.67 16.66
CA ASP A 233 -5.53 -18.38 17.54
C ASP A 233 -6.08 -17.38 18.54
N VAL A 234 -7.34 -16.99 18.37
CA VAL A 234 -7.98 -15.98 19.21
C VAL A 234 -8.20 -16.53 20.62
N SER A 235 -8.46 -17.82 20.77
CA SER A 235 -8.71 -18.45 22.06
C SER A 235 -7.44 -18.62 22.90
N ALA A 236 -6.32 -18.98 22.27
CA ALA A 236 -5.04 -19.19 22.94
C ALA A 236 -4.18 -17.91 23.01
N GLY A 237 -4.47 -16.90 22.17
CA GLY A 237 -3.66 -15.69 22.04
C GLY A 237 -2.28 -15.96 21.44
N THR A 238 -2.15 -17.02 20.63
CA THR A 238 -0.90 -17.41 19.97
C THR A 238 -0.96 -17.16 18.47
N TYR A 239 0.19 -17.10 17.82
CA TYR A 239 0.28 -16.95 16.37
C TYR A 239 1.37 -17.83 15.79
N GLU A 240 1.20 -18.19 14.51
CA GLU A 240 2.25 -18.83 13.71
C GLU A 240 2.31 -18.24 12.30
N ASP A 241 3.51 -18.23 11.71
CA ASP A 241 3.79 -17.58 10.44
C ASP A 241 4.13 -18.61 9.37
N GLU A 242 3.44 -18.55 8.24
CA GLU A 242 3.70 -19.39 7.07
C GLU A 242 3.88 -18.54 5.81
N THR A 243 4.53 -19.09 4.79
CA THR A 243 4.68 -18.38 3.50
C THR A 243 3.54 -18.72 2.56
N ILE A 244 2.95 -17.72 1.91
CA ILE A 244 1.93 -17.91 0.88
C ILE A 244 2.59 -18.41 -0.41
N SER A 245 2.20 -19.59 -0.88
CA SER A 245 2.65 -20.13 -2.16
C SER A 245 1.83 -19.61 -3.34
N SER A 246 0.50 -19.49 -3.16
CA SER A 246 -0.43 -19.00 -4.18
C SER A 246 -1.74 -18.53 -3.55
N VAL A 247 -2.47 -17.69 -4.29
CA VAL A 247 -3.76 -17.13 -3.86
C VAL A 247 -4.78 -17.41 -4.96
N SER A 248 -5.92 -18.01 -4.59
CA SER A 248 -7.04 -18.23 -5.49
C SER A 248 -8.21 -17.31 -5.11
N ALA A 249 -8.26 -16.15 -5.75
CA ALA A 249 -9.30 -15.17 -5.51
C ALA A 249 -10.70 -15.63 -5.95
N GLU A 250 -10.79 -16.61 -6.85
CA GLU A 250 -12.05 -17.24 -7.28
C GLU A 250 -12.45 -18.40 -6.36
N GLY A 251 -11.46 -19.17 -5.90
CA GLY A 251 -11.69 -20.29 -5.00
C GLY A 251 -11.96 -19.89 -3.55
N GLY A 252 -11.72 -18.63 -3.17
CA GLY A 252 -11.84 -18.22 -1.76
C GLY A 252 -10.70 -18.80 -0.89
N THR A 253 -9.55 -19.12 -1.48
CA THR A 253 -8.48 -19.84 -0.80
C THR A 253 -7.11 -19.21 -0.94
N VAL A 254 -6.28 -19.42 0.09
CA VAL A 254 -4.86 -19.09 0.13
C VAL A 254 -4.08 -20.38 0.38
N THR A 255 -3.10 -20.70 -0.46
CA THR A 255 -2.30 -21.91 -0.28
C THR A 255 -0.95 -21.55 0.35
N VAL A 256 -0.61 -22.16 1.47
CA VAL A 256 0.67 -21.97 2.17
C VAL A 256 1.71 -23.03 1.75
N SER A 257 2.99 -22.66 1.82
CA SER A 257 4.12 -23.52 1.43
C SER A 257 4.34 -24.70 2.38
N SER A 258 4.03 -24.52 3.67
CA SER A 258 4.07 -25.54 4.71
C SER A 258 2.77 -25.50 5.49
N ALA A 259 2.28 -26.67 5.93
CA ALA A 259 1.10 -26.71 6.78
C ALA A 259 1.43 -26.18 8.18
N PRO A 260 0.55 -25.35 8.78
CA PRO A 260 0.73 -24.83 10.13
C PRO A 260 0.89 -25.96 11.15
N ALA A 261 1.71 -25.75 12.18
CA ALA A 261 1.92 -26.72 13.24
C ALA A 261 0.73 -26.81 14.20
N THR A 262 -0.09 -25.76 14.29
CA THR A 262 -1.28 -25.73 15.14
C THR A 262 -2.57 -25.78 14.33
N SER A 263 -3.69 -26.07 15.01
CA SER A 263 -5.00 -26.14 14.37
C SER A 263 -5.80 -24.88 14.68
N TYR A 264 -6.59 -24.41 13.72
CA TYR A 264 -7.41 -23.21 13.83
C TYR A 264 -8.87 -23.50 13.51
N LYS A 265 -9.76 -22.81 14.19
CA LYS A 265 -11.21 -22.98 14.09
C LYS A 265 -11.80 -22.02 13.08
N ALA A 266 -12.70 -22.53 12.24
CA ALA A 266 -13.51 -21.71 11.35
C ALA A 266 -14.39 -20.73 12.14
N GLY A 267 -14.53 -19.50 11.63
CA GLY A 267 -15.43 -18.47 12.17
C GLY A 267 -14.99 -17.82 13.48
N GLU A 268 -13.88 -18.26 14.08
CA GLU A 268 -13.29 -17.68 15.28
C GLU A 268 -11.91 -17.11 14.96
N ASP A 269 -11.04 -17.97 14.42
CA ASP A 269 -9.66 -17.64 14.11
C ASP A 269 -9.56 -16.92 12.76
N TYR A 270 -8.49 -16.14 12.61
CA TYR A 270 -8.26 -15.35 11.41
C TYR A 270 -6.81 -15.40 10.98
N VAL A 271 -6.59 -15.07 9.72
CA VAL A 271 -5.27 -14.89 9.14
C VAL A 271 -5.03 -13.43 8.79
N SER A 272 -3.78 -13.01 8.91
CA SER A 272 -3.35 -11.67 8.54
C SER A 272 -2.08 -11.72 7.71
N GLN A 273 -2.01 -10.92 6.66
CA GLN A 273 -0.78 -10.64 5.92
C GLN A 273 -0.39 -9.19 6.17
N THR A 274 0.88 -8.93 6.51
CA THR A 274 1.41 -7.56 6.60
C THR A 274 2.31 -7.33 5.40
N SER A 275 1.99 -6.32 4.59
CA SER A 275 2.77 -5.99 3.40
C SER A 275 3.05 -4.49 3.33
N TYR A 276 4.17 -4.14 2.70
CA TYR A 276 4.52 -2.76 2.45
C TYR A 276 3.70 -2.18 1.29
N PHE A 277 3.32 -0.91 1.39
CA PHE A 277 2.75 -0.20 0.24
C PHE A 277 3.76 -0.10 -0.92
N VAL A 278 5.03 0.17 -0.59
CA VAL A 278 6.12 0.15 -1.55
C VAL A 278 6.85 -1.19 -1.43
N PRO A 279 6.79 -2.07 -2.45
CA PRO A 279 7.42 -3.39 -2.36
C PRO A 279 8.94 -3.31 -2.21
N ASP A 280 9.52 -4.23 -1.43
CA ASP A 280 10.96 -4.38 -1.18
C ASP A 280 11.82 -4.57 -2.43
N THR A 281 11.18 -4.92 -3.54
CA THR A 281 11.83 -5.21 -4.82
C THR A 281 11.69 -4.08 -5.82
N LYS A 282 11.07 -2.95 -5.45
CA LYS A 282 10.70 -1.90 -6.42
C LYS A 282 11.33 -0.55 -6.11
N PHE A 283 11.81 0.11 -7.16
CA PHE A 283 12.23 1.51 -7.15
C PHE A 283 11.43 2.26 -8.21
N ALA A 284 10.65 3.27 -7.83
CA ALA A 284 9.89 4.09 -8.76
C ALA A 284 10.47 5.50 -8.83
N MET A 285 10.46 6.08 -10.02
CA MET A 285 10.82 7.47 -10.27
C MET A 285 9.80 8.10 -11.20
N PHE A 286 9.47 9.37 -10.99
CA PHE A 286 8.46 10.05 -11.79
C PHE A 286 8.67 11.56 -11.81
N ALA A 287 8.10 12.20 -12.82
CA ALA A 287 7.93 13.65 -12.86
C ALA A 287 6.64 14.04 -12.15
N SER A 288 6.66 14.98 -11.21
CA SER A 288 5.45 15.42 -10.50
C SER A 288 4.45 16.13 -11.41
N ASN A 289 4.98 16.84 -12.41
CA ASN A 289 4.21 17.59 -13.39
C ASN A 289 4.85 17.45 -14.78
N VAL A 290 4.00 17.33 -15.80
CA VAL A 290 4.38 17.41 -17.22
C VAL A 290 3.46 18.46 -17.85
N ASP A 291 4.03 19.42 -18.57
CA ASP A 291 3.28 20.53 -19.18
C ASP A 291 2.37 21.27 -18.19
N MET A 292 2.84 21.48 -16.95
CA MET A 292 2.11 22.09 -15.83
C MET A 292 0.87 21.32 -15.35
N GLN A 293 0.66 20.09 -15.83
CA GLN A 293 -0.37 19.19 -15.36
C GLN A 293 0.23 18.16 -14.39
N LYS A 294 -0.47 17.90 -13.28
CA LYS A 294 -0.12 16.81 -12.36
C LYS A 294 -0.20 15.46 -13.08
N ILE A 295 0.74 14.57 -12.82
CA ILE A 295 0.73 13.25 -13.48
C ILE A 295 -0.38 12.35 -12.97
N ALA A 296 -0.76 12.48 -11.69
CA ALA A 296 -1.81 11.68 -11.08
C ALA A 296 -2.58 12.47 -10.01
N GLU A 297 -3.85 12.12 -9.81
CA GLU A 297 -4.72 12.72 -8.79
C GLU A 297 -5.77 11.72 -8.32
N TYR A 298 -6.15 11.77 -7.05
CA TYR A 298 -7.31 11.03 -6.57
C TYR A 298 -8.59 11.80 -6.93
N LYS A 299 -9.41 11.24 -7.81
CA LYS A 299 -10.72 11.80 -8.11
C LYS A 299 -11.80 11.10 -7.31
N GLN A 300 -12.46 11.88 -6.46
CA GLN A 300 -13.71 11.48 -5.84
C GLN A 300 -14.84 11.57 -6.88
N ALA A 301 -15.76 10.62 -6.84
CA ALA A 301 -16.86 10.57 -7.81
C ALA A 301 -17.70 11.85 -7.74
N PRO A 302 -17.93 12.56 -8.87
CA PRO A 302 -18.75 13.77 -8.88
C PRO A 302 -20.21 13.42 -8.57
N TYR A 303 -20.68 13.96 -7.44
CA TYR A 303 -22.03 14.10 -6.92
C TYR A 303 -23.22 13.45 -7.67
N GLY A 304 -23.95 12.60 -6.92
CA GLY A 304 -25.35 12.26 -7.15
C GLY A 304 -26.09 12.08 -5.81
N LEU A 305 -27.01 13.00 -5.52
CA LEU A 305 -28.08 13.01 -4.50
C LEU A 305 -27.87 12.20 -3.20
N ASN A 306 -27.52 12.91 -2.12
CA ASN A 306 -27.80 12.60 -0.71
C ASN A 306 -27.28 11.27 -0.14
N ARG A 307 -25.96 10.98 -0.22
CA ARG A 307 -25.31 10.16 0.82
C ARG A 307 -23.93 10.69 1.19
N ASN A 308 -23.83 11.04 2.47
CA ASN A 308 -22.69 11.66 3.13
C ASN A 308 -21.39 10.84 2.96
N TYR A 309 -20.42 11.34 2.18
CA TYR A 309 -19.04 10.83 2.18
C TYR A 309 -18.28 11.36 3.40
N GLY A 310 -17.37 10.56 3.94
CA GLY A 310 -16.67 10.86 5.20
C GLY A 310 -17.33 10.22 6.43
N ILE A 311 -17.11 10.83 7.59
CA ILE A 311 -17.55 10.32 8.89
C ILE A 311 -18.99 10.72 9.14
N THR A 312 -19.86 9.72 9.33
CA THR A 312 -21.29 9.95 9.52
C THR A 312 -21.81 9.06 10.62
N THR A 313 -22.72 9.61 11.41
CA THR A 313 -23.46 8.87 12.43
C THR A 313 -24.87 8.64 11.89
N ASP A 314 -25.37 7.42 11.97
CA ASP A 314 -26.74 7.14 11.58
C ASP A 314 -27.69 7.80 12.59
N LYS A 315 -28.49 8.76 12.12
CA LYS A 315 -29.43 9.56 12.93
C LYS A 315 -30.84 9.31 12.40
N HIS A 316 -31.34 8.09 12.54
CA HIS A 316 -32.76 7.85 12.33
C HIS A 316 -33.49 7.96 13.68
N GLU A 317 -34.50 8.84 13.74
CA GLU A 317 -35.25 9.19 14.96
C GLU A 317 -36.33 8.16 15.36
N GLU A 318 -36.77 7.29 14.44
CA GLU A 318 -37.99 6.46 14.63
C GLU A 318 -37.74 4.95 14.80
N TRP A 319 -36.51 4.47 14.67
CA TRP A 319 -36.17 3.11 15.08
C TRP A 319 -35.41 3.23 16.38
N ASP A 320 -36.09 2.97 17.50
CA ASP A 320 -35.49 2.88 18.83
C ASP A 320 -34.28 1.94 18.77
N PRO A 321 -33.05 2.46 18.66
CA PRO A 321 -31.94 1.59 18.34
C PRO A 321 -31.19 1.37 19.64
N GLU A 322 -31.08 0.09 20.03
CA GLU A 322 -30.23 -0.41 21.12
C GLU A 322 -28.73 -0.03 20.94
N GLY A 323 -28.41 0.93 20.06
CA GLY A 323 -27.09 1.41 19.70
C GLY A 323 -27.08 2.38 18.51
N VAL A 324 -25.90 2.89 18.15
CA VAL A 324 -25.69 3.84 17.06
C VAL A 324 -24.59 3.31 16.12
N TYR A 325 -24.83 3.43 14.80
CA TYR A 325 -23.80 3.12 13.81
C TYR A 325 -23.00 4.37 13.44
N ILE A 326 -21.68 4.28 13.55
CA ILE A 326 -20.76 5.23 12.92
C ILE A 326 -20.25 4.61 11.62
N ARG A 327 -20.20 5.41 10.56
CA ARG A 327 -19.86 4.99 9.20
C ARG A 327 -18.79 5.90 8.63
N VAL A 328 -17.79 5.30 8.00
CA VAL A 328 -16.81 6.00 7.16
C VAL A 328 -16.98 5.48 5.73
N GLN A 329 -17.29 6.38 4.80
CA GLN A 329 -17.57 6.05 3.42
C GLN A 329 -16.69 6.88 2.49
N ASP A 330 -16.14 6.23 1.47
CA ASP A 330 -15.44 6.91 0.39
C ASP A 330 -15.79 6.29 -0.96
N LYS A 331 -15.66 7.10 -2.00
CA LYS A 331 -15.88 6.67 -3.38
C LYS A 331 -14.97 7.47 -4.32
N GLY A 332 -14.05 6.77 -4.97
CA GLY A 332 -13.13 7.41 -5.91
C GLY A 332 -12.05 6.46 -6.41
N LEU A 333 -11.25 6.96 -7.35
CA LEU A 333 -10.12 6.26 -7.94
C LEU A 333 -8.93 7.22 -8.12
N PRO A 334 -7.69 6.72 -8.02
CA PRO A 334 -6.56 7.44 -8.56
C PRO A 334 -6.66 7.46 -10.09
N ILE A 335 -6.41 8.61 -10.70
CA ILE A 335 -6.35 8.80 -12.15
C ILE A 335 -4.91 9.14 -12.50
N LEU A 336 -4.35 8.43 -13.48
CA LEU A 336 -3.06 8.73 -14.09
C LEU A 336 -3.31 9.45 -15.41
N TYR A 337 -2.89 10.71 -15.50
CA TYR A 337 -3.04 11.52 -16.71
C TYR A 337 -1.88 11.34 -17.68
N GLN A 338 -0.68 11.08 -17.15
CA GLN A 338 0.56 10.99 -17.93
C GLN A 338 1.28 9.69 -17.57
N ARG A 339 0.92 8.61 -18.27
CA ARG A 339 1.49 7.28 -18.03
C ARG A 339 2.99 7.18 -18.32
N ASP A 340 3.46 7.99 -19.27
CA ASP A 340 4.86 8.03 -19.72
C ASP A 340 5.75 8.85 -18.76
N ALA A 341 5.16 9.49 -17.74
CA ALA A 341 5.88 10.32 -16.77
C ALA A 341 6.43 9.55 -15.56
N MET A 342 6.28 8.22 -15.55
CA MET A 342 6.67 7.34 -14.45
C MET A 342 7.54 6.20 -14.96
N TYR A 343 8.52 5.77 -14.18
CA TYR A 343 9.41 4.66 -14.50
C TYR A 343 9.66 3.82 -13.25
N VAL A 344 9.45 2.51 -13.35
CA VAL A 344 9.52 1.56 -12.24
C VAL A 344 10.51 0.46 -12.56
N LEU A 345 11.46 0.25 -11.65
CA LEU A 345 12.45 -0.80 -11.69
C LEU A 345 12.11 -1.89 -10.68
N THR A 346 12.18 -3.14 -11.12
CA THR A 346 12.22 -4.31 -10.23
C THR A 346 13.68 -4.69 -10.02
N VAL A 347 14.18 -4.43 -8.82
CA VAL A 347 15.62 -4.38 -8.51
C VAL A 347 16.17 -5.60 -7.77
N ALA A 348 15.30 -6.49 -7.28
CA ALA A 348 15.69 -7.61 -6.42
C ALA A 348 15.11 -8.97 -6.84
#